data_AF-X1SU46-F1
#
_entry.id   AF-X1SU46-F1
#
_cell.length_a   1.000
_cell.length_b   1.000
_cell.length_c   1.000
_cell.angle_alpha   90.00
_cell.angle_beta   90.00
_cell.angle_gamma   90.00
#
_symmetry.space_group_name_H-M   'P 1'
#
loop_
_entity.id
_entity.type
_entity.pdbx_description
1 polymer ?
#
loop_
_entity_poly.entity_id
_entity_poly.type
_entity_poly.pdbx_seq_one_letter_code
_entity_poly.pdbx_strand_id
1 'polypeptide(L)'
;EEYILSFVSTQTNSQIGIVSTIRFFLRFLYEERIIQNDLSTVLQHYKWVKKEKLPSVYTTKEVFQIESSIHRENATGKRNYAMILLASRLGLRTSDIAHLTFGNIDWENSTITLSQFKTGKKIELPMLVI
;
A
#
# COMPACT_ATOMS: atom_id res chain seq x y z
N GLU A 1 -25.78 13.85 14.46
CA GLU A 1 -25.02 12.58 14.56
C GLU A 1 -25.72 11.43 13.85
N GLU A 2 -27.01 11.20 14.11
CA GLU A 2 -27.81 10.12 13.50
C GLU A 2 -27.78 10.08 11.96
N TYR A 3 -27.90 11.23 11.30
CA TYR A 3 -27.81 11.33 9.83
C TYR A 3 -26.45 10.89 9.25
N ILE A 4 -25.36 11.05 10.02
CA ILE A 4 -24.02 10.65 9.58
C ILE A 4 -23.92 9.12 9.61
N LEU A 5 -24.41 8.51 10.69
CA LEU A 5 -24.41 7.05 10.84
C LEU A 5 -25.34 6.38 9.82
N SER A 6 -26.52 6.96 9.57
CA SER A 6 -27.44 6.45 8.55
C SER A 6 -26.82 6.53 7.15
N PHE A 7 -26.21 7.66 6.78
CA PHE A 7 -25.49 7.81 5.51
C PHE A 7 -24.34 6.82 5.35
N VAL A 8 -23.53 6.59 6.40
CA VAL A 8 -22.45 5.61 6.34
C VAL A 8 -23.00 4.19 6.17
N SER A 9 -24.13 3.87 6.81
CA SER A 9 -24.74 2.54 6.75
C SER A 9 -25.33 2.17 5.38
N THR A 10 -25.68 3.16 4.53
CA THR A 10 -26.18 2.90 3.18
C THR A 10 -25.07 2.48 2.20
N GLN A 11 -23.81 2.66 2.57
CA GLN A 11 -22.68 2.36 1.68
C GLN A 11 -22.31 0.89 1.72
N THR A 12 -22.42 0.21 0.58
CA THR A 12 -22.25 -1.25 0.48
C THR A 12 -20.82 -1.68 0.15
N ASN A 13 -19.99 -0.78 -0.39
CA ASN A 13 -18.60 -1.03 -0.77
C ASN A 13 -17.63 -0.06 -0.07
N SER A 14 -16.44 -0.52 0.27
CA SER A 14 -15.32 0.31 0.77
C SER A 14 -15.63 1.16 2.02
N GLN A 15 -16.46 0.64 2.93
CA GLN A 15 -16.92 1.34 4.14
C GLN A 15 -15.77 1.94 4.98
N ILE A 16 -14.61 1.28 5.09
CA ILE A 16 -13.46 1.85 5.82
C ILE A 16 -12.97 3.15 5.17
N GLY A 17 -12.84 3.16 3.84
CA GLY A 17 -12.34 4.32 3.10
C GLY A 17 -13.27 5.50 3.28
N ILE A 18 -14.57 5.27 3.10
CA ILE A 18 -15.60 6.31 3.27
C ILE A 18 -15.62 6.84 4.71
N VAL A 19 -15.62 5.96 5.71
CA VAL A 19 -15.59 6.35 7.13
C VAL A 19 -14.33 7.15 7.45
N SER A 20 -13.18 6.73 6.94
CA SER A 20 -11.92 7.45 7.14
C SER A 20 -11.98 8.83 6.50
N THR A 21 -12.42 8.93 5.25
CA THR A 21 -12.55 10.21 4.53
C THR A 21 -13.52 11.16 5.22
N ILE A 22 -14.72 10.69 5.59
CA ILE A 22 -15.70 11.53 6.30
C ILE A 22 -15.13 11.97 7.64
N ARG A 23 -14.46 11.08 8.38
CA ARG A 23 -13.83 11.44 9.65
C ARG A 23 -12.77 12.54 9.48
N PHE A 24 -11.89 12.42 8.49
CA PHE A 24 -10.90 13.45 8.19
C PHE A 24 -11.53 14.77 7.74
N PHE A 25 -12.57 14.72 6.91
CA PHE A 25 -13.29 15.90 6.46
C PHE A 25 -13.98 16.64 7.63
N LEU A 26 -14.69 15.90 8.50
CA LEU A 26 -15.33 16.49 9.68
C LEU A 26 -14.31 17.06 10.68
N ARG A 27 -13.17 16.38 10.85
CA ARG A 27 -12.05 16.89 11.67
C ARG A 27 -11.53 18.21 11.10
N PHE A 28 -11.28 18.27 9.79
CA PHE A 28 -10.86 19.48 9.10
C PHE A 28 -11.86 20.65 9.30
N LEU A 29 -13.16 20.41 9.10
CA LEU A 29 -14.18 21.45 9.30
C LEU A 29 -14.18 22.02 10.73
N TYR A 30 -13.90 21.17 11.72
CA TYR A 30 -13.80 21.59 13.12
C TYR A 30 -12.51 22.38 13.38
N GLU A 31 -11.36 21.91 12.89
CA GLU A 31 -10.06 22.58 13.03
C GLU A 31 -10.06 23.97 12.36
N GLU A 32 -10.70 24.10 11.19
CA GLU A 32 -10.91 25.37 10.48
C GLU A 32 -12.05 26.22 11.06
N ARG A 33 -12.68 25.79 12.17
CA ARG A 33 -13.77 26.49 12.88
C ARG A 33 -15.01 26.78 12.02
N ILE A 34 -15.21 26.02 10.95
CA ILE A 34 -16.42 26.09 10.10
C ILE A 34 -17.61 25.50 10.85
N ILE A 35 -17.38 24.47 11.67
CA ILE A 35 -18.36 23.90 12.60
C ILE A 35 -17.88 24.06 14.05
N GLN A 36 -18.83 24.20 14.97
CA GLN A 36 -18.52 24.45 16.40
C GLN A 36 -18.17 23.18 17.17
N ASN A 37 -18.70 22.02 16.75
CA ASN A 37 -18.55 20.75 17.45
C ASN A 37 -17.77 19.75 16.57
N ASP A 38 -16.88 18.96 17.19
CA ASP A 38 -16.12 17.93 16.50
C ASP A 38 -16.97 16.69 16.22
N LEU A 39 -17.62 16.69 15.06
CA LEU A 39 -18.44 15.57 14.58
C LEU A 39 -17.61 14.35 14.12
N SER A 40 -16.28 14.46 14.03
CA SER A 40 -15.44 13.32 13.65
C SER A 40 -15.46 12.19 14.71
N THR A 41 -15.74 12.56 15.96
CA THR A 41 -15.86 11.66 17.12
C THR A 41 -16.99 10.64 16.97
N VAL A 42 -18.08 10.99 16.27
CA VAL A 42 -19.22 10.10 15.97
C VAL A 42 -18.75 8.83 15.24
N LEU A 43 -17.71 8.96 14.41
CA LEU A 43 -17.17 7.85 13.62
C LEU A 43 -15.99 7.15 14.30
N GLN A 44 -15.52 7.61 15.46
CA GLN A 44 -14.34 7.06 16.14
C GLN A 44 -14.56 5.59 16.56
N HIS A 45 -15.78 5.26 16.99
CA HIS A 45 -16.16 3.92 17.42
C HIS A 45 -16.88 3.11 16.34
N TYR A 46 -16.92 3.61 15.09
CA TYR A 46 -17.55 2.88 14.00
C TYR A 46 -16.82 1.56 13.76
N LYS A 47 -17.47 0.45 14.13
CA LYS A 47 -16.94 -0.90 13.96
C LYS A 47 -17.31 -1.43 12.59
N TRP A 48 -16.31 -1.51 11.72
CA TRP A 48 -16.45 -2.27 10.50
C TRP A 48 -16.01 -3.72 10.73
N VAL A 49 -16.93 -4.66 10.58
CA VAL A 49 -16.63 -6.09 10.62
C VAL A 49 -16.35 -6.57 9.20
N LYS A 50 -15.07 -6.69 8.84
CA LYS A 50 -14.70 -7.39 7.62
C LYS A 50 -15.07 -8.85 7.78
N LYS A 51 -15.84 -9.42 6.85
CA LYS A 51 -15.86 -10.88 6.71
C LYS A 51 -14.46 -11.30 6.27
N GLU A 52 -13.78 -12.07 7.10
CA GLU A 52 -12.47 -12.62 6.75
C GLU A 52 -12.60 -13.45 5.47
N LYS A 53 -11.91 -13.01 4.42
CA LYS A 53 -11.64 -13.85 3.26
C LYS A 53 -10.25 -14.42 3.46
N LEU A 54 -10.11 -15.73 3.27
CA LEU A 54 -8.79 -16.35 3.20
C LEU A 54 -7.97 -15.63 2.13
N PRO A 55 -6.73 -15.19 2.44
CA PRO A 55 -5.85 -14.63 1.44
C PRO A 55 -5.68 -15.63 0.30
N SER A 56 -5.89 -15.18 -0.94
CA SER A 56 -5.42 -15.93 -2.09
C SER A 56 -3.91 -15.78 -2.17
N VAL A 57 -3.19 -16.89 -2.33
CA VAL A 57 -1.73 -16.91 -2.47
C VAL A 57 -1.36 -17.50 -3.82
N TYR A 58 -0.34 -16.94 -4.46
CA TYR A 58 0.24 -17.54 -5.65
C TYR A 58 1.18 -18.67 -5.25
N THR A 59 1.06 -19.79 -5.95
CA THR A 59 2.05 -20.87 -5.87
C THR A 59 3.38 -20.41 -6.46
N THR A 60 4.46 -21.08 -6.07
CA THR A 60 5.81 -20.83 -6.65
C THR A 60 5.80 -20.95 -8.17
N LYS A 61 5.02 -21.88 -8.72
CA LYS A 61 4.83 -22.08 -10.16
C LYS A 61 4.14 -20.89 -10.82
N GLU A 62 3.08 -20.36 -10.22
CA GLU A 62 2.37 -19.18 -10.76
C GLU A 62 3.25 -17.93 -10.70
N VAL A 63 3.98 -17.72 -9.60
CA VAL A 63 4.96 -16.62 -9.49
C VAL A 63 6.02 -16.73 -10.59
N PHE A 64 6.57 -17.94 -10.80
CA PHE A 64 7.55 -18.17 -11.86
C PHE A 64 6.97 -17.94 -13.26
N GLN A 65 5.70 -18.30 -13.50
CA GLN A 65 5.02 -18.03 -14.77
C GLN A 65 4.88 -16.52 -15.02
N ILE A 66 4.51 -15.75 -14.00
CA ILE A 66 4.42 -14.28 -14.09
C ILE A 66 5.79 -13.70 -14.42
N GLU A 67 6.83 -14.09 -13.68
CA GLU A 67 8.20 -13.62 -13.90
C GLU A 67 8.72 -13.97 -15.31
N SER A 68 8.44 -15.19 -15.78
CA SER A 68 8.90 -15.68 -17.09
C SER A 68 8.12 -15.08 -18.26
N SER A 69 6.93 -14.52 -18.03
CA SER A 69 6.12 -13.90 -19.08
C SER A 69 6.66 -12.56 -19.59
N ILE A 70 7.66 -11.99 -18.91
CA ILE A 70 8.19 -10.66 -19.22
C ILE A 70 9.32 -10.79 -20.24
N HIS A 71 9.11 -10.25 -21.45
CA HIS A 71 10.14 -10.14 -22.48
C HIS A 71 11.23 -9.14 -22.04
N ARG A 72 12.50 -9.56 -22.08
CA ARG A 72 13.66 -8.80 -21.56
C ARG A 72 14.55 -8.19 -22.65
N GLU A 73 14.04 -8.13 -23.88
CA GLU A 73 14.79 -7.75 -25.09
C GLU A 73 15.17 -6.26 -25.13
N ASN A 74 14.40 -5.41 -24.44
CA ASN A 74 14.63 -3.96 -24.38
C ASN A 74 14.73 -3.45 -22.95
N ALA A 75 15.13 -2.18 -22.80
CA ALA A 75 15.30 -1.53 -21.50
C ALA A 75 14.01 -1.55 -20.64
N THR A 76 12.85 -1.33 -21.26
CA THR A 76 11.54 -1.37 -20.58
C THR A 76 11.24 -2.77 -20.03
N GLY A 77 11.49 -3.81 -20.82
CA GLY A 77 11.32 -5.21 -20.43
C GLY A 77 12.20 -5.60 -19.24
N LYS A 78 13.49 -5.23 -19.29
CA LYS A 78 14.43 -5.44 -18.18
C LYS A 78 13.98 -4.73 -16.90
N ARG A 79 13.52 -3.47 -17.02
CA ARG A 79 12.97 -2.71 -15.90
C ARG A 79 11.73 -3.39 -15.31
N ASN A 80 10.78 -3.79 -16.15
CA ASN A 80 9.55 -4.44 -15.70
C ASN A 80 9.86 -5.76 -14.98
N TYR A 81 10.79 -6.55 -15.50
CA TYR A 81 11.24 -7.78 -14.85
C TYR A 81 11.87 -7.51 -13.48
N ALA A 82 12.75 -6.52 -13.38
CA ALA A 82 13.35 -6.11 -12.10
C ALA A 82 12.28 -5.64 -11.10
N MET A 83 11.32 -4.82 -11.51
CA MET A 83 10.21 -4.38 -10.65
C MET A 83 9.39 -5.55 -10.11
N ILE A 84 9.09 -6.56 -10.95
CA ILE A 84 8.38 -7.75 -10.52
C ILE A 84 9.21 -8.58 -9.55
N LEU A 85 10.52 -8.79 -9.80
CA LEU A 85 11.39 -9.50 -8.86
C LEU A 85 11.47 -8.83 -7.49
N LEU A 86 11.58 -7.49 -7.45
CA LEU A 86 11.57 -6.74 -6.19
C LEU A 86 10.27 -6.93 -5.41
N ALA A 87 9.12 -7.05 -6.10
CA ALA A 87 7.83 -7.31 -5.46
C ALA A 87 7.65 -8.78 -5.06
N SER A 88 7.92 -9.72 -5.96
CA SER A 88 7.63 -11.15 -5.77
C SER A 88 8.63 -11.87 -4.88
N ARG A 89 9.91 -11.45 -4.89
CA ARG A 89 11.00 -12.12 -4.15
C ARG A 89 11.44 -11.36 -2.90
N LEU A 90 11.46 -10.03 -2.96
CA LEU A 90 11.88 -9.19 -1.83
C LEU A 90 10.72 -8.54 -1.07
N GLY A 91 9.48 -8.69 -1.55
CA GLY A 91 8.29 -8.20 -0.86
C GLY A 91 8.21 -6.67 -0.76
N LEU A 92 8.91 -5.94 -1.64
CA LEU A 92 8.85 -4.48 -1.66
C LEU A 92 7.49 -3.99 -2.15
N ARG A 93 6.99 -2.90 -1.54
CA ARG A 93 5.75 -2.27 -1.97
C ARG A 93 5.97 -1.50 -3.25
N THR A 94 4.93 -1.36 -4.07
CA THR A 94 4.97 -0.60 -5.32
C THR A 94 5.50 0.82 -5.13
N SER A 95 5.13 1.50 -4.04
CA SER A 95 5.65 2.83 -3.72
C SER A 95 7.15 2.83 -3.46
N ASP A 96 7.67 1.80 -2.77
CA ASP A 96 9.08 1.67 -2.47
C ASP A 96 9.88 1.39 -3.76
N ILE A 97 9.36 0.51 -4.62
CA ILE A 97 9.95 0.18 -5.92
C ILE A 97 10.01 1.41 -6.83
N ALA A 98 8.94 2.21 -6.88
CA ALA A 98 8.86 3.38 -7.75
C ALA A 98 9.85 4.50 -7.37
N HIS A 99 10.27 4.57 -6.11
CA HIS A 99 11.22 5.59 -5.62
C HIS A 99 12.66 5.07 -5.46
N LEU A 100 12.92 3.81 -5.85
CA LEU A 100 14.24 3.22 -5.73
C LEU A 100 15.20 3.88 -6.74
N THR A 101 16.40 4.21 -6.26
CA THR A 101 17.46 4.85 -7.07
C THR A 101 18.71 3.98 -7.07
N PHE A 102 19.64 4.23 -7.99
CA PHE A 102 20.93 3.52 -7.99
C PHE A 102 21.74 3.76 -6.71
N GLY A 103 21.54 4.88 -6.01
CA GLY A 103 22.19 5.14 -4.71
C GLY A 103 21.67 4.24 -3.58
N ASN A 104 20.59 3.49 -3.80
CA ASN A 104 20.10 2.50 -2.86
C ASN A 104 20.80 1.13 -3.02
N ILE A 105 21.59 0.94 -4.08
CA ILE A 105 22.20 -0.35 -4.40
C ILE A 105 23.68 -0.31 -4.05
N ASP A 106 24.09 -1.22 -3.17
CA ASP A 106 25.49 -1.51 -2.90
C ASP A 106 25.88 -2.75 -3.71
N TRP A 107 26.59 -2.52 -4.82
CA TRP A 107 27.00 -3.57 -5.73
C TRP A 107 28.11 -4.46 -5.16
N GLU A 108 28.97 -3.91 -4.29
CA GLU A 108 30.08 -4.65 -3.70
C GLU A 108 29.57 -5.65 -2.66
N ASN A 109 28.65 -5.20 -1.81
CA ASN A 109 28.08 -6.03 -0.74
C ASN A 109 26.82 -6.78 -1.18
N SER A 110 26.35 -6.57 -2.41
CA SER A 110 25.13 -7.17 -2.94
C SER A 110 23.89 -6.88 -2.08
N THR A 111 23.70 -5.62 -1.70
CA THR A 111 22.55 -5.19 -0.88
C THR A 111 21.77 -4.04 -1.48
N ILE A 112 20.51 -3.91 -1.06
CA ILE A 112 19.60 -2.82 -1.39
C ILE A 112 19.15 -2.18 -0.07
N THR A 113 19.46 -0.90 0.12
CA THR A 113 19.12 -0.14 1.33
C THR A 113 18.19 1.02 1.01
N LEU A 114 17.05 1.10 1.69
CA LEU A 114 16.07 2.18 1.51
C LEU A 114 15.32 2.51 2.79
N SER A 115 14.74 3.71 2.84
CA SER A 115 13.72 4.06 3.84
C SER A 115 12.35 3.85 3.21
N GLN A 116 11.52 3.01 3.82
CA GLN A 116 10.19 2.69 3.31
C GLN A 116 9.33 3.95 3.20
N PHE A 117 8.67 4.15 2.06
CA PHE A 117 7.90 5.36 1.75
C PHE A 117 6.78 5.61 2.75
N LYS A 118 6.04 4.56 3.13
CA LYS A 118 4.87 4.70 4.02
C LYS A 118 5.25 4.92 5.49
N THR A 119 6.35 4.32 5.96
CA THR A 119 6.65 4.21 7.40
C THR A 119 7.92 4.95 7.80
N GLY A 120 8.76 5.37 6.85
CA GLY A 120 10.08 5.92 7.10
C GLY A 120 11.10 4.92 7.64
N LYS A 121 10.72 3.65 7.84
CA LYS A 121 11.62 2.63 8.40
C LYS A 121 12.73 2.29 7.42
N LYS A 122 13.99 2.41 7.85
CA LYS A 122 15.15 1.91 7.10
C LYS A 122 15.12 0.39 7.06
N ILE A 123 15.32 -0.16 5.87
CA ILE A 123 15.45 -1.58 5.61
C ILE A 123 16.66 -1.84 4.72
N GLU A 124 17.26 -3.01 4.89
CA GLU A 124 18.35 -3.53 4.08
C GLU A 124 17.95 -4.93 3.62
N LEU A 125 18.12 -5.20 2.33
CA LEU A 125 17.70 -6.44 1.67
C LEU A 125 18.85 -6.97 0.84
N PRO A 126 19.01 -8.30 0.73
CA PRO A 126 19.99 -8.87 -0.18
C PRO A 126 19.55 -8.66 -1.64
N MET A 127 20.52 -8.46 -2.54
CA MET A 127 20.27 -8.64 -3.96
C MET A 127 20.00 -10.12 -4.25
N LEU A 128 19.11 -10.36 -5.22
CA LEU A 128 18.76 -11.72 -5.62
C LEU A 128 19.94 -12.33 -6.39
N VAL A 129 20.35 -13.54 -6.00
CA VAL A 129 21.22 -14.39 -6.82
C VAL A 129 20.31 -15.05 -7.86
N ILE A 130 20.46 -14.65 -9.14
CA ILE A 130 19.66 -15.13 -10.27
C ILE A 130 20.47 -16.13 -11.09
#